data_AF-A0A958GRQ2-F1
#
_entry.id   AF-A0A958GRQ2-F1
#
_cell.length_a   1.000
_cell.length_b   1.000
_cell.length_c   1.000
_cell.angle_alpha   90.00
_cell.angle_beta   90.00
_cell.angle_gamma   90.00
#
_symmetry.space_group_name_H-M   'P 1'
#
loop_
_entity.id
_entity.type
_entity.pdbx_description
1 polymer ?
#
loop_
_entity_poly.entity_id
_entity_poly.type
_entity_poly.pdbx_seq_one_letter_code
_entity_poly.pdbx_strand_id
1 'polypeptide(L)'
;MNFSLEKQHINVPTVFRNLAPAKLYEEALRNELGSAITAPGALAVTSGAKTGRSPGDKRIVEHPDSAQNIWWGNVNIALSERVFQINLWRAIDYLNTRRALYVVDGYAGWDPKYQLKVRIICSRAYHALFMYNMLIRPTAEQLESFGEPDFVVLNAGRFPANRFTEEMTSATSIALSFEQKQMVILGTEYAGEMKKGVFTVMNYLMPKAGVLSMHCSANEGDGGDVSLFFGLSGTGKTTLSADPRRKLIGDDEHCWTDDGVFNIEGGCYAKCIGLREESEPEIFQAVRFGALLENVVYDQEDREIDYDDDSITQNTRVSYPIEYIPNAKLPCTGGHPKNIILLTCDAFGVLPPVCKLTPEQAMYHFISGYTAKVAGTEQGVTEPEATFSACFGAAFMVWHPSKYAELLAEKMRQNRSSAWLVNTGWTGGAHGTGSRIKLRYTRAIIDAIHDGSLDEV
;
A
#
# COMPACT_ATOMS: atom_id res chain seq x y z
N MET A 1 -20.07 -6.93 25.60
CA MET A 1 -19.09 -7.97 25.98
C MET A 1 -17.76 -7.27 26.25
N ASN A 2 -17.04 -7.62 27.31
CA ASN A 2 -15.68 -7.10 27.50
C ASN A 2 -14.80 -7.66 26.38
N PHE A 3 -14.16 -6.75 25.64
CA PHE A 3 -13.22 -7.13 24.59
C PHE A 3 -12.02 -7.88 25.21
N SER A 4 -11.63 -9.02 24.62
CA SER A 4 -10.53 -9.86 25.11
C SER A 4 -9.66 -10.35 23.95
N LEU A 5 -8.38 -10.53 24.22
CA LEU A 5 -7.38 -11.10 23.30
C LEU A 5 -6.95 -12.52 23.71
N GLU A 6 -7.70 -13.19 24.59
CA GLU A 6 -7.40 -14.55 25.04
C GLU A 6 -7.30 -15.56 23.88
N LYS A 7 -8.09 -15.37 22.81
CA LYS A 7 -8.02 -16.20 21.59
C LYS A 7 -6.68 -16.06 20.85
N GLN A 8 -5.96 -14.97 21.07
CA GLN A 8 -4.61 -14.74 20.56
C GLN A 8 -3.54 -15.05 21.62
N HIS A 9 -3.92 -15.68 22.74
CA HIS A 9 -3.05 -15.97 23.89
C HIS A 9 -2.40 -14.72 24.50
N ILE A 10 -3.08 -13.57 24.40
CA ILE A 10 -2.59 -12.30 24.92
C ILE A 10 -3.41 -11.90 26.15
N ASN A 11 -2.72 -11.62 27.24
CA ASN A 11 -3.25 -11.10 28.50
C ASN A 11 -2.35 -9.96 28.99
N VAL A 12 -2.84 -8.73 28.84
CA VAL A 12 -2.15 -7.51 29.28
C VAL A 12 -3.09 -6.70 30.19
N PRO A 13 -2.54 -5.83 31.07
CA PRO A 13 -3.38 -5.04 31.99
C PRO A 13 -4.39 -4.14 31.28
N THR A 14 -4.02 -3.55 30.14
CA THR A 14 -4.85 -2.60 29.40
C THR A 14 -4.89 -2.94 27.91
N VAL A 15 -6.08 -2.98 27.33
CA VAL A 15 -6.27 -3.10 25.88
C VAL A 15 -7.08 -1.92 25.38
N PHE A 16 -6.47 -1.14 24.51
CA PHE A 16 -7.06 0.02 23.88
C PHE A 16 -7.60 -0.34 22.49
N ARG A 17 -8.90 -0.64 22.41
CA ARG A 17 -9.57 -1.01 21.14
C ARG A 17 -10.11 0.23 20.43
N ASN A 18 -9.77 0.39 19.15
CA ASN A 18 -10.24 1.42 18.22
C ASN A 18 -10.25 2.83 18.85
N LEU A 19 -9.13 3.21 19.48
CA LEU A 19 -8.99 4.55 20.04
C LEU A 19 -9.15 5.63 18.97
N ALA A 20 -9.77 6.73 19.35
CA ALA A 20 -9.83 7.93 18.52
C ALA A 20 -8.42 8.52 18.31
N PRO A 21 -8.15 9.19 17.17
CA PRO A 21 -6.85 9.79 16.87
C PRO A 21 -6.28 10.67 17.99
N ALA A 22 -7.10 11.50 18.63
CA ALA A 22 -6.64 12.35 19.75
C ALA A 22 -6.00 11.54 20.89
N LYS A 23 -6.62 10.40 21.26
CA LYS A 23 -6.07 9.52 22.29
C LYS A 23 -4.82 8.79 21.81
N LEU A 24 -4.75 8.41 20.54
CA LEU A 24 -3.54 7.81 19.96
C LEU A 24 -2.36 8.80 19.93
N TYR A 25 -2.63 10.10 19.71
CA TYR A 25 -1.63 11.15 19.82
C TYR A 25 -1.13 11.27 21.26
N GLU A 26 -2.03 11.34 22.24
CA GLU A 26 -1.65 11.37 23.67
C GLU A 26 -0.78 10.16 24.05
N GLU A 27 -1.19 8.96 23.64
CA GLU A 27 -0.47 7.74 23.94
C GLU A 27 0.91 7.67 23.24
N ALA A 28 1.01 8.13 22.00
CA ALA A 28 2.30 8.23 21.30
C ALA A 28 3.23 9.26 21.97
N LEU A 29 2.75 10.47 22.23
CA LEU A 29 3.55 11.53 22.85
C LEU A 29 4.03 11.18 24.26
N ARG A 30 3.24 10.40 25.03
CA ARG A 30 3.62 9.96 26.38
C ARG A 30 4.59 8.78 26.38
N ASN A 31 4.42 7.82 25.47
CA ASN A 31 5.07 6.51 25.57
C ASN A 31 6.11 6.23 24.48
N GLU A 32 6.19 7.07 23.45
CA GLU A 32 7.02 6.83 22.28
C GLU A 32 8.00 7.97 22.03
N LEU A 33 9.22 7.77 22.54
CA LEU A 33 10.32 8.74 22.39
C LEU A 33 10.53 9.12 20.92
N GLY A 34 10.66 10.41 20.67
CA GLY A 34 10.86 10.96 19.32
C GLY A 34 9.56 11.26 18.56
N SER A 35 8.40 10.98 19.14
CA SER A 35 7.12 11.43 18.59
C SER A 35 6.90 12.92 18.86
N ALA A 36 6.37 13.66 17.89
CA ALA A 36 6.04 15.08 18.05
C ALA A 36 4.80 15.45 17.24
N ILE A 37 4.19 16.59 17.58
CA ILE A 37 3.19 17.24 16.74
C ILE A 37 3.92 18.25 15.87
N THR A 38 3.75 18.16 14.55
CA THR A 38 4.29 19.13 13.59
C THR A 38 3.44 20.40 13.55
N ALA A 39 3.93 21.49 12.95
CA ALA A 39 3.19 22.75 12.85
C ALA A 39 1.77 22.60 12.23
N PRO A 40 1.57 21.76 11.19
CA PRO A 40 0.22 21.46 10.67
C PRO A 40 -0.68 20.63 11.60
N GLY A 41 -0.16 20.14 12.72
CA GLY A 41 -0.88 19.35 13.71
C GLY A 41 -0.83 17.84 13.50
N ALA A 42 -0.05 17.33 12.53
CA ALA A 42 0.11 15.90 12.30
C ALA A 42 1.09 15.26 13.31
N LEU A 43 0.91 13.97 13.61
CA LEU A 43 1.85 13.22 14.45
C LEU A 43 3.05 12.79 13.61
N ALA A 44 4.25 13.23 13.96
CA ALA A 44 5.50 12.76 13.35
C ALA A 44 6.18 11.72 14.25
N VAL A 45 6.68 10.65 13.62
CA VAL A 45 7.40 9.55 14.29
C VAL A 45 8.58 9.06 13.45
N THR A 46 9.47 8.28 14.06
CA THR A 46 10.50 7.51 13.36
C THR A 46 10.24 6.00 13.49
N SER A 47 10.49 5.27 12.41
CA SER A 47 10.39 3.80 12.36
C SER A 47 11.71 3.09 12.68
N GLY A 48 12.68 3.83 13.21
CA GLY A 48 13.98 3.31 13.63
C GLY A 48 14.83 2.80 12.46
N ALA A 49 15.48 1.65 12.64
CA ALA A 49 16.45 1.11 11.69
C ALA A 49 15.86 0.74 10.32
N LYS A 50 14.54 0.52 10.23
CA LYS A 50 13.85 0.12 9.01
C LYS A 50 12.93 1.26 8.57
N THR A 51 13.31 1.97 7.52
CA THR A 51 12.56 3.10 6.95
C THR A 51 11.79 2.72 5.67
N GLY A 52 11.67 1.41 5.43
CA GLY A 52 11.05 0.82 4.25
C GLY A 52 10.83 -0.68 4.44
N ARG A 53 10.25 -1.31 3.41
CA ARG A 53 9.93 -2.75 3.43
C ARG A 53 11.18 -3.61 3.51
N SER A 54 11.05 -4.80 4.08
CA SER A 54 12.09 -5.84 4.14
C SER A 54 11.68 -7.08 3.32
N PRO A 55 11.63 -7.02 1.97
CA PRO A 55 11.16 -8.14 1.15
C PRO A 55 11.95 -9.43 1.35
N GLY A 56 13.26 -9.33 1.61
CA GLY A 56 14.11 -10.49 1.92
C GLY A 56 13.79 -11.17 3.26
N ASP A 57 12.99 -10.53 4.12
CA ASP A 57 12.54 -11.05 5.42
C ASP A 57 11.03 -11.42 5.42
N LYS A 58 10.35 -11.23 4.28
CA LYS A 58 8.97 -11.70 4.07
C LYS A 58 8.97 -13.23 3.93
N ARG A 59 8.01 -13.89 4.58
CA ARG A 59 7.87 -15.34 4.62
C ARG A 59 6.40 -15.73 4.58
N ILE A 60 6.08 -16.79 3.83
CA ILE A 60 4.73 -17.37 3.78
C ILE A 60 4.82 -18.84 4.18
N VAL A 61 3.94 -19.29 5.07
CA VAL A 61 3.87 -20.69 5.47
C VAL A 61 3.62 -21.59 4.26
N GLU A 62 4.48 -22.57 4.07
CA GLU A 62 4.29 -23.61 3.05
C GLU A 62 3.32 -24.67 3.58
N HIS A 63 2.04 -24.47 3.33
CA HIS A 63 0.98 -25.40 3.73
C HIS A 63 0.40 -26.14 2.51
N PRO A 64 0.08 -27.45 2.61
CA PRO A 64 -0.39 -28.24 1.48
C PRO A 64 -1.60 -27.67 0.71
N ASP A 65 -2.52 -26.98 1.38
CA ASP A 65 -3.73 -26.43 0.77
C ASP A 65 -3.50 -25.17 -0.07
N SER A 66 -2.44 -24.42 0.23
CA SER A 66 -2.11 -23.15 -0.44
C SER A 66 -0.85 -23.22 -1.30
N ALA A 67 0.06 -24.16 -1.05
CA ALA A 67 1.37 -24.21 -1.67
C ALA A 67 1.35 -24.21 -3.20
N GLN A 68 0.40 -24.91 -3.82
CA GLN A 68 0.22 -24.98 -5.28
C GLN A 68 -0.27 -23.66 -5.91
N ASN A 69 -0.82 -22.76 -5.11
CA ASN A 69 -1.35 -21.47 -5.55
C ASN A 69 -0.32 -20.34 -5.43
N ILE A 70 0.73 -20.55 -4.63
CA ILE A 70 1.73 -19.53 -4.31
C ILE A 70 2.87 -19.62 -5.33
N TRP A 71 3.22 -18.47 -5.88
CA TRP A 71 4.40 -18.30 -6.73
C TRP A 71 5.65 -18.17 -5.87
N TRP A 72 6.19 -19.31 -5.48
CA TRP A 72 7.40 -19.42 -4.67
C TRP A 72 8.63 -18.85 -5.39
N GLY A 73 9.49 -18.16 -4.65
CA GLY A 73 10.72 -17.57 -5.15
C GLY A 73 11.30 -16.54 -4.19
N ASN A 74 12.02 -15.56 -4.72
CA ASN A 74 12.72 -14.54 -3.90
C ASN A 74 11.77 -13.51 -3.26
N VAL A 75 10.49 -13.49 -3.65
CA VAL A 75 9.46 -12.60 -3.07
C VAL A 75 8.59 -13.36 -2.07
N ASN A 76 8.03 -14.50 -2.49
CA ASN A 76 7.27 -15.39 -1.62
C ASN A 76 8.21 -16.52 -1.22
N ILE A 77 8.86 -16.35 -0.07
CA ILE A 77 9.83 -17.30 0.47
C ILE A 77 9.09 -18.21 1.45
N ALA A 78 9.25 -19.52 1.27
CA ALA A 78 8.63 -20.55 2.11
C ALA A 78 9.08 -20.44 3.57
N LEU A 79 8.19 -20.86 4.47
CA LEU A 79 8.41 -20.98 5.90
C LEU A 79 7.73 -22.24 6.37
N SER A 80 8.42 -23.04 7.17
CA SER A 80 7.78 -24.15 7.84
C SER A 80 6.75 -23.66 8.86
N GLU A 81 5.66 -24.43 9.01
CA GLU A 81 4.65 -24.20 10.04
C GLU A 81 5.28 -24.11 11.44
N ARG A 82 6.28 -24.95 11.72
CA ARG A 82 7.03 -24.93 12.99
C ARG A 82 7.72 -23.59 13.23
N VAL A 83 8.41 -23.03 12.24
CA VAL A 83 9.11 -21.76 12.40
C VAL A 83 8.11 -20.60 12.51
N PHE A 84 6.99 -20.66 11.78
CA PHE A 84 5.90 -19.71 11.98
C PHE A 84 5.40 -19.71 13.41
N GLN A 85 5.14 -20.87 14.01
CA GLN A 85 4.74 -20.99 15.41
C GLN A 85 5.78 -20.38 16.36
N ILE A 86 7.08 -20.63 16.12
CA ILE A 86 8.15 -20.02 16.93
C ILE A 86 8.06 -18.49 16.87
N ASN A 87 7.90 -17.90 15.69
CA ASN A 87 7.80 -16.45 15.54
C ASN A 87 6.51 -15.89 16.15
N LEU A 88 5.38 -16.59 15.98
CA LEU A 88 4.10 -16.25 16.57
C LEU A 88 4.18 -16.20 18.10
N TRP A 89 4.67 -17.26 18.74
CA TRP A 89 4.81 -17.31 20.19
C TRP A 89 5.81 -16.28 20.72
N ARG A 90 6.90 -16.01 20.01
CA ARG A 90 7.82 -14.91 20.35
C ARG A 90 7.13 -13.54 20.33
N ALA A 91 6.27 -13.30 19.34
CA ALA A 91 5.49 -12.07 19.28
C ALA A 91 4.48 -11.99 20.43
N ILE A 92 3.74 -13.06 20.69
CA ILE A 92 2.78 -13.17 21.80
C ILE A 92 3.47 -12.92 23.14
N ASP A 93 4.61 -13.58 23.40
CA ASP A 93 5.40 -13.40 24.62
C ASP A 93 5.80 -11.94 24.79
N TYR A 94 6.36 -11.32 23.75
CA TYR A 94 6.72 -9.91 23.78
C TYR A 94 5.49 -9.01 24.06
N LEU A 95 4.38 -9.23 23.37
CA LEU A 95 3.15 -8.45 23.54
C LEU A 95 2.60 -8.59 24.97
N ASN A 96 2.69 -9.77 25.57
CA ASN A 96 2.31 -10.03 26.97
C ASN A 96 3.19 -9.31 28.00
N THR A 97 4.42 -8.93 27.63
CA THR A 97 5.25 -8.09 28.53
C THR A 97 4.88 -6.61 28.51
N ARG A 98 3.94 -6.18 27.65
CA ARG A 98 3.54 -4.77 27.54
C ARG A 98 2.49 -4.43 28.60
N ARG A 99 2.52 -3.18 29.08
CA ARG A 99 1.50 -2.66 30.02
C ARG A 99 0.17 -2.39 29.33
N ALA A 100 0.23 -1.97 28.07
CA ALA A 100 -0.92 -1.72 27.24
C ALA A 100 -0.65 -2.18 25.82
N LEU A 101 -1.72 -2.56 25.11
CA LEU A 101 -1.71 -2.85 23.68
C LEU A 101 -2.80 -2.04 22.99
N TYR A 102 -2.57 -1.72 21.72
CA TYR A 102 -3.52 -1.02 20.87
C TYR A 102 -4.07 -1.99 19.83
N VAL A 103 -5.39 -2.01 19.72
CA VAL A 103 -6.10 -2.87 18.78
C VAL A 103 -6.93 -2.03 17.82
N VAL A 104 -6.79 -2.31 16.53
CA VAL A 104 -7.60 -1.71 15.47
C VAL A 104 -8.37 -2.81 14.77
N ASP A 105 -9.67 -2.85 14.98
CA ASP A 105 -10.59 -3.62 14.15
C ASP A 105 -11.06 -2.74 12.98
N GLY A 106 -10.82 -3.20 11.76
CA GLY A 106 -11.16 -2.48 10.54
C GLY A 106 -11.54 -3.43 9.41
N TYR A 107 -11.93 -2.87 8.28
CA TYR A 107 -12.22 -3.63 7.08
C TYR A 107 -11.18 -3.38 5.99
N ALA A 108 -10.90 -4.40 5.20
CA ALA A 108 -10.17 -4.31 3.94
C ALA A 108 -11.11 -4.66 2.78
N GLY A 109 -11.25 -3.75 1.82
CA GLY A 109 -12.19 -3.86 0.70
C GLY A 109 -13.53 -3.15 0.95
N TRP A 110 -13.87 -2.19 0.07
CA TRP A 110 -15.13 -1.43 0.15
C TRP A 110 -16.35 -2.18 -0.42
N ASP A 111 -16.15 -3.31 -1.12
CA ASP A 111 -17.24 -4.18 -1.58
C ASP A 111 -17.61 -5.19 -0.47
N PRO A 112 -18.82 -5.14 0.11
CA PRO A 112 -19.24 -6.04 1.19
C PRO A 112 -19.15 -7.53 0.85
N LYS A 113 -19.21 -7.93 -0.43
CA LYS A 113 -19.10 -9.34 -0.85
C LYS A 113 -17.69 -9.90 -0.65
N TYR A 114 -16.68 -9.05 -0.75
CA TYR A 114 -15.26 -9.41 -0.69
C TYR A 114 -14.52 -8.78 0.49
N GLN A 115 -15.23 -8.02 1.32
CA GLN A 115 -14.70 -7.31 2.47
C GLN A 115 -14.17 -8.28 3.53
N LEU A 116 -12.97 -8.01 4.04
CA LEU A 116 -12.35 -8.77 5.13
C LEU A 116 -12.37 -7.98 6.43
N LYS A 117 -12.75 -8.62 7.53
CA LYS A 117 -12.53 -8.10 8.88
C LYS A 117 -11.09 -8.33 9.30
N VAL A 118 -10.34 -7.25 9.52
CA VAL A 118 -8.94 -7.30 9.92
C VAL A 118 -8.80 -6.78 11.34
N ARG A 119 -8.10 -7.54 12.19
CA ARG A 119 -7.68 -7.11 13.53
C ARG A 119 -6.19 -6.87 13.56
N ILE A 120 -5.78 -5.66 13.89
CA ILE A 120 -4.38 -5.31 14.13
C ILE A 120 -4.15 -5.24 15.63
N ILE A 121 -3.13 -5.94 16.13
CA ILE A 121 -2.69 -5.90 17.53
C ILE A 121 -1.26 -5.38 17.53
N CYS A 122 -1.00 -4.24 18.16
CA CYS A 122 0.30 -3.60 18.14
C CYS A 122 0.70 -3.00 19.49
N SER A 123 2.01 -2.89 19.73
CA SER A 123 2.56 -2.33 20.97
C SER A 123 2.79 -0.82 20.94
N ARG A 124 2.63 -0.19 19.77
CA ARG A 124 2.82 1.26 19.54
C ARG A 124 1.52 1.92 19.10
N ALA A 125 1.18 3.04 19.72
CA ALA A 125 0.01 3.85 19.41
C ALA A 125 0.06 4.37 17.98
N TYR A 126 1.24 4.74 17.47
CA TYR A 126 1.34 5.23 16.10
C TYR A 126 1.02 4.15 15.05
N HIS A 127 1.35 2.87 15.32
CA HIS A 127 0.95 1.76 14.46
C HIS A 127 -0.57 1.58 14.42
N ALA A 128 -1.24 1.82 15.54
CA ALA A 128 -2.71 1.84 15.57
C ALA A 128 -3.27 3.05 14.81
N LEU A 129 -2.66 4.25 14.94
CA LEU A 129 -3.08 5.41 14.14
C LEU A 129 -2.89 5.17 12.65
N PHE A 130 -1.76 4.58 12.26
CA PHE A 130 -1.50 4.17 10.88
C PHE A 130 -2.63 3.27 10.35
N MET A 131 -2.97 2.19 11.08
CA MET A 131 -4.01 1.27 10.61
C MET A 131 -5.43 1.83 10.75
N TYR A 132 -5.66 2.81 11.65
CA TYR A 132 -6.90 3.59 11.68
C TYR A 132 -7.07 4.43 10.40
N ASN A 133 -5.96 4.95 9.86
CA ASN A 133 -5.95 5.67 8.60
C ASN A 133 -6.09 4.71 7.41
N MET A 134 -5.36 3.60 7.40
CA MET A 134 -5.25 2.73 6.23
C MET A 134 -6.36 1.68 6.06
N LEU A 135 -7.04 1.26 7.14
CA LEU A 135 -8.21 0.39 7.03
C LEU A 135 -9.51 1.20 6.96
N ILE A 136 -10.54 0.59 6.37
CA ILE A 136 -11.88 1.14 6.38
C ILE A 136 -12.42 1.03 7.81
N ARG A 137 -12.86 2.16 8.36
CA ARG A 137 -13.28 2.22 9.75
C ARG A 137 -14.71 1.73 9.92
N PRO A 138 -14.97 0.80 10.86
CA PRO A 138 -16.33 0.41 11.19
C PRO A 138 -17.08 1.57 11.84
N THR A 139 -18.40 1.62 11.64
CA THR A 139 -19.28 2.40 12.50
C THR A 139 -19.28 1.85 13.92
N ALA A 140 -19.82 2.61 14.88
CA ALA A 140 -19.95 2.14 16.26
C ALA A 140 -20.74 0.81 16.35
N GLU A 141 -21.85 0.71 15.62
CA GLU A 141 -22.68 -0.50 15.54
C GLU A 141 -21.91 -1.68 14.93
N GLN A 142 -21.21 -1.45 13.81
CA GLN A 142 -20.37 -2.46 13.17
C GLN A 142 -19.24 -2.95 14.07
N LEU A 143 -18.67 -2.07 14.89
CA LEU A 143 -17.61 -2.41 15.84
C LEU A 143 -18.14 -3.24 17.01
N GLU A 144 -19.33 -2.92 17.51
CA GLU A 144 -20.03 -3.71 18.52
C GLU A 144 -20.37 -5.12 18.01
N SER A 145 -20.80 -5.22 16.74
CA SER A 145 -21.12 -6.48 16.08
C SER A 145 -19.95 -7.10 15.28
N PHE A 146 -18.71 -6.63 15.47
CA PHE A 146 -17.57 -7.01 14.63
C PHE A 146 -17.30 -8.53 14.66
N GLY A 147 -17.51 -9.14 15.82
CA GLY A 147 -17.30 -10.58 16.03
C GLY A 147 -15.84 -11.00 15.83
N GLU A 148 -15.66 -12.19 15.26
CA GLU A 148 -14.32 -12.73 14.96
C GLU A 148 -13.76 -12.10 13.67
N PRO A 149 -12.49 -11.65 13.68
CA PRO A 149 -11.82 -11.18 12.48
C PRO A 149 -11.57 -12.33 11.49
N ASP A 150 -11.55 -12.00 10.20
CA ASP A 150 -11.15 -12.92 9.14
C ASP A 150 -9.62 -13.04 9.05
N PHE A 151 -8.87 -12.04 9.51
CA PHE A 151 -7.42 -12.06 9.55
C PHE A 151 -6.87 -11.23 10.72
N VAL A 152 -5.80 -11.71 11.37
CA VAL A 152 -5.17 -11.03 12.51
C VAL A 152 -3.70 -10.71 12.21
N VAL A 153 -3.30 -9.46 12.47
CA VAL A 153 -1.90 -9.03 12.40
C VAL A 153 -1.38 -8.75 13.79
N LEU A 154 -0.32 -9.46 14.20
CA LEU A 154 0.42 -9.23 15.44
C LEU A 154 1.68 -8.44 15.12
N ASN A 155 1.65 -7.14 15.39
CA ASN A 155 2.80 -6.27 15.24
C ASN A 155 3.60 -6.18 16.54
N ALA A 156 4.62 -7.04 16.64
CA ALA A 156 5.64 -7.05 17.67
C ALA A 156 6.96 -6.47 17.13
N GLY A 157 6.90 -5.51 16.22
CA GLY A 157 8.03 -4.99 15.44
C GLY A 157 9.25 -4.52 16.25
N ARG A 158 9.03 -4.05 17.49
CA ARG A 158 10.10 -3.68 18.43
C ARG A 158 10.92 -4.86 18.96
N PHE A 159 10.43 -6.08 18.79
CA PHE A 159 11.07 -7.30 19.25
C PHE A 159 11.68 -8.07 18.07
N PRO A 160 12.97 -8.45 18.13
CA PRO A 160 13.63 -9.08 16.99
C PRO A 160 13.21 -10.55 16.81
N ALA A 161 13.21 -10.99 15.56
CA ALA A 161 13.26 -12.40 15.20
C ALA A 161 14.59 -13.01 15.67
N ASN A 162 14.57 -14.31 15.98
CA ASN A 162 15.79 -15.01 16.36
C ASN A 162 16.57 -15.43 15.09
N ARG A 163 17.73 -14.82 14.87
CA ARG A 163 18.62 -15.11 13.72
C ARG A 163 19.11 -16.55 13.65
N PHE A 164 19.05 -17.28 14.76
CA PHE A 164 19.48 -18.68 14.84
C PHE A 164 18.33 -19.67 14.65
N THR A 165 17.11 -19.20 14.49
CA THR A 165 15.99 -20.04 14.06
C THR A 165 16.15 -20.35 12.57
N GLU A 166 15.86 -21.59 12.18
CA GLU A 166 15.88 -22.03 10.79
C GLU A 166 15.05 -21.09 9.89
N GLU A 167 15.41 -20.95 8.62
CA GLU A 167 14.70 -20.12 7.62
C GLU A 167 14.74 -18.59 7.88
N MET A 168 15.29 -18.14 9.02
CA MET A 168 15.54 -16.73 9.34
C MET A 168 16.89 -16.26 8.79
N THR A 169 16.87 -15.13 8.08
CA THR A 169 18.05 -14.53 7.46
C THR A 169 18.53 -13.26 8.17
N SER A 170 17.71 -12.71 9.07
CA SER A 170 18.03 -11.49 9.82
C SER A 170 17.27 -11.44 11.15
N ALA A 171 17.40 -10.33 11.88
CA ALA A 171 16.60 -10.09 13.09
C ALA A 171 15.17 -9.59 12.77
N THR A 172 14.82 -9.48 11.49
CA THR A 172 13.51 -9.07 10.99
C THR A 172 12.77 -10.27 10.44
N SER A 173 11.45 -10.34 10.67
CA SER A 173 10.58 -11.35 10.05
C SER A 173 9.19 -10.77 9.84
N ILE A 174 8.67 -10.93 8.62
CA ILE A 174 7.27 -10.67 8.27
C ILE A 174 6.69 -12.00 7.82
N ALA A 175 6.15 -12.76 8.76
CA ALA A 175 5.70 -14.12 8.54
C ALA A 175 4.17 -14.18 8.44
N LEU A 176 3.65 -14.86 7.42
CA LEU A 176 2.22 -14.94 7.14
C LEU A 176 1.77 -16.39 6.95
N SER A 177 0.64 -16.76 7.53
CA SER A 177 -0.05 -18.03 7.29
C SER A 177 -1.47 -17.76 6.78
N PHE A 178 -1.81 -18.29 5.60
CA PHE A 178 -3.17 -18.19 5.06
C PHE A 178 -4.15 -19.09 5.83
N GLU A 179 -3.68 -20.24 6.29
CA GLU A 179 -4.48 -21.26 6.98
C GLU A 179 -4.82 -20.84 8.42
N GLN A 180 -3.84 -20.29 9.14
CA GLN A 180 -4.07 -19.73 10.47
C GLN A 180 -4.66 -18.33 10.41
N LYS A 181 -4.74 -17.71 9.22
CA LYS A 181 -5.27 -16.37 8.99
C LYS A 181 -4.56 -15.32 9.87
N GLN A 182 -3.24 -15.44 9.94
CA GLN A 182 -2.40 -14.64 10.80
C GLN A 182 -1.15 -14.12 10.10
N MET A 183 -0.74 -12.92 10.48
CA MET A 183 0.57 -12.37 10.15
C MET A 183 1.27 -11.90 11.43
N VAL A 184 2.58 -12.12 11.48
CA VAL A 184 3.45 -11.73 12.59
C VAL A 184 4.57 -10.85 12.07
N ILE A 185 4.77 -9.69 12.70
CA ILE A 185 5.85 -8.76 12.39
C ILE A 185 6.81 -8.71 13.58
N LEU A 186 8.09 -8.98 13.32
CA LEU A 186 9.20 -8.91 14.27
C LEU A 186 10.36 -8.11 13.68
N GLY A 187 11.04 -7.32 14.51
CA GLY A 187 12.30 -6.65 14.18
C GLY A 187 12.23 -5.59 13.08
N THR A 188 11.05 -5.01 12.86
CA THR A 188 10.84 -3.85 11.99
C THR A 188 9.69 -3.04 12.52
N GLU A 189 9.86 -1.72 12.58
CA GLU A 189 8.80 -0.81 13.01
C GLU A 189 8.19 -0.08 11.81
N TYR A 190 8.65 -0.31 10.58
CA TYR A 190 8.08 0.32 9.38
C TYR A 190 6.59 -0.02 9.23
N ALA A 191 5.71 0.98 9.31
CA ALA A 191 4.27 0.76 9.37
C ALA A 191 3.70 0.12 8.10
N GLY A 192 4.35 0.37 6.95
CA GLY A 192 3.94 -0.16 5.66
C GLY A 192 3.94 -1.69 5.56
N GLU A 193 4.61 -2.42 6.46
CA GLU A 193 4.51 -3.88 6.51
C GLU A 193 3.10 -4.36 6.90
N MET A 194 2.38 -3.63 7.76
CA MET A 194 1.00 -3.97 8.12
C MET A 194 0.07 -3.82 6.91
N LYS A 195 0.14 -2.68 6.22
CA LYS A 195 -0.63 -2.40 4.98
C LYS A 195 -0.36 -3.49 3.93
N LYS A 196 0.90 -3.71 3.59
CA LYS A 196 1.27 -4.66 2.53
C LYS A 196 1.06 -6.12 2.91
N GLY A 197 1.02 -6.43 4.21
CA GLY A 197 0.53 -7.71 4.72
C GLY A 197 -0.93 -7.97 4.38
N VAL A 198 -1.81 -7.01 4.67
CA VAL A 198 -3.23 -7.07 4.29
C VAL A 198 -3.38 -7.16 2.77
N PHE A 199 -2.60 -6.39 2.01
CA PHE A 199 -2.61 -6.49 0.55
C PHE A 199 -2.14 -7.86 0.05
N THR A 200 -1.18 -8.50 0.71
CA THR A 200 -0.76 -9.88 0.38
C THR A 200 -1.91 -10.86 0.57
N VAL A 201 -2.72 -10.70 1.63
CA VAL A 201 -3.93 -11.50 1.85
C VAL A 201 -4.95 -11.29 0.74
N MET A 202 -5.21 -10.04 0.35
CA MET A 202 -6.12 -9.74 -0.77
C MET A 202 -5.60 -10.30 -2.09
N ASN A 203 -4.29 -10.21 -2.35
CA ASN A 203 -3.67 -10.80 -3.53
C ASN A 203 -3.73 -12.32 -3.57
N TYR A 204 -3.92 -13.01 -2.44
CA TYR A 204 -4.18 -14.44 -2.42
C TYR A 204 -5.67 -14.75 -2.61
N LEU A 205 -6.54 -14.15 -1.79
CA LEU A 205 -7.96 -14.49 -1.74
C LEU A 205 -8.74 -14.03 -2.97
N MET A 206 -8.45 -12.85 -3.50
CA MET A 206 -9.22 -12.27 -4.61
C MET A 206 -9.04 -13.07 -5.90
N PRO A 207 -7.81 -13.38 -6.37
CA PRO A 207 -7.65 -14.22 -7.57
C PRO A 207 -8.17 -15.65 -7.39
N LYS A 208 -8.18 -16.17 -6.15
CA LYS A 208 -8.84 -17.46 -5.83
C LYS A 208 -10.34 -17.40 -6.10
N ALA A 209 -10.96 -16.25 -5.84
CA ALA A 209 -12.38 -15.98 -6.06
C ALA A 209 -12.70 -15.42 -7.45
N GLY A 210 -11.74 -15.41 -8.38
CA GLY A 210 -11.93 -14.86 -9.74
C GLY A 210 -11.95 -13.33 -9.81
N VAL A 211 -11.57 -12.64 -8.72
CA VAL A 211 -11.45 -11.18 -8.64
C VAL A 211 -10.01 -10.76 -8.92
N LEU A 212 -9.82 -9.76 -9.78
CA LEU A 212 -8.50 -9.23 -10.07
C LEU A 212 -8.07 -8.28 -8.95
N SER A 213 -7.09 -8.66 -8.14
CA SER A 213 -6.39 -7.75 -7.21
C SER A 213 -5.28 -7.00 -7.94
N MET A 214 -5.16 -5.70 -7.70
CA MET A 214 -4.39 -4.77 -8.51
C MET A 214 -3.57 -3.81 -7.63
N HIS A 215 -2.33 -3.58 -8.03
CA HIS A 215 -1.47 -2.53 -7.49
C HIS A 215 -1.53 -1.31 -8.41
N CYS A 216 -2.59 -0.51 -8.26
CA CYS A 216 -2.89 0.65 -9.08
C CYS A 216 -3.63 1.72 -8.27
N SER A 217 -3.54 2.97 -8.69
CA SER A 217 -4.52 3.98 -8.28
C SER A 217 -5.75 3.93 -9.18
N ALA A 218 -6.88 4.48 -8.71
CA ALA A 218 -8.10 4.56 -9.48
C ALA A 218 -8.86 5.87 -9.22
N ASN A 219 -9.50 6.41 -10.25
CA ASN A 219 -10.39 7.55 -10.14
C ASN A 219 -11.58 7.44 -11.11
N GLU A 220 -12.60 8.25 -10.86
CA GLU A 220 -13.85 8.25 -11.62
C GLU A 220 -14.20 9.66 -12.09
N GLY A 221 -14.53 9.81 -13.37
CA GLY A 221 -15.04 11.08 -13.92
C GLY A 221 -16.52 11.29 -13.59
N ASP A 222 -17.04 12.49 -13.83
CA ASP A 222 -18.45 12.83 -13.56
C ASP A 222 -19.44 11.97 -14.36
N GLY A 223 -19.00 11.41 -15.50
CA GLY A 223 -19.78 10.47 -16.30
C GLY A 223 -19.79 9.03 -15.77
N GLY A 224 -19.14 8.76 -14.65
CA GLY A 224 -18.97 7.40 -14.09
C GLY A 224 -17.89 6.59 -14.79
N ASP A 225 -17.08 7.20 -15.66
CA ASP A 225 -15.97 6.55 -16.34
C ASP A 225 -14.82 6.32 -15.36
N VAL A 226 -14.46 5.06 -15.12
CA VAL A 226 -13.37 4.69 -14.22
C VAL A 226 -12.06 4.54 -15.00
N SER A 227 -10.96 5.04 -14.42
CA SER A 227 -9.59 4.85 -14.92
C SER A 227 -8.73 4.17 -13.87
N LEU A 228 -7.94 3.17 -14.29
CA LEU A 228 -6.92 2.50 -13.47
C LEU A 228 -5.52 2.94 -13.90
N PHE A 229 -4.63 3.20 -12.94
CA PHE A 229 -3.24 3.60 -13.21
C PHE A 229 -2.27 2.63 -12.55
N PHE A 230 -1.69 1.73 -13.34
CA PHE A 230 -0.64 0.80 -12.92
C PHE A 230 0.74 1.45 -13.03
N GLY A 231 1.66 1.09 -12.14
CA GLY A 231 3.02 1.61 -12.17
C GLY A 231 3.78 1.32 -10.88
N LEU A 232 5.10 1.45 -10.91
CA LEU A 232 5.91 1.37 -9.69
C LEU A 232 5.86 2.65 -8.86
N SER A 233 6.51 2.64 -7.71
CA SER A 233 6.69 3.85 -6.90
C SER A 233 7.46 4.90 -7.72
N GLY A 234 7.03 6.16 -7.70
CA GLY A 234 7.71 7.25 -8.41
C GLY A 234 7.44 7.35 -9.92
N THR A 235 6.58 6.49 -10.50
CA THR A 235 6.19 6.56 -11.92
C THR A 235 4.95 7.42 -12.19
N GLY A 236 4.46 8.15 -11.18
CA GLY A 236 3.34 9.10 -11.32
C GLY A 236 1.94 8.58 -11.01
N LYS A 237 1.76 7.38 -10.44
CA LYS A 237 0.43 6.84 -10.07
C LYS A 237 -0.40 7.83 -9.23
N THR A 238 0.12 8.22 -8.07
CA THR A 238 -0.56 9.12 -7.12
C THR A 238 -0.79 10.49 -7.74
N THR A 239 0.23 11.06 -8.39
CA THR A 239 0.18 12.37 -9.04
C THR A 239 -0.85 12.45 -10.17
N LEU A 240 -1.03 11.37 -10.95
CA LEU A 240 -1.96 11.34 -12.09
C LEU A 240 -3.37 10.91 -11.68
N SER A 241 -3.54 10.15 -10.59
CA SER A 241 -4.87 9.82 -10.05
C SER A 241 -5.50 10.99 -9.28
N ALA A 242 -4.67 11.85 -8.68
CA ALA A 242 -5.09 13.10 -8.05
C ALA A 242 -5.35 14.18 -9.13
N ASP A 243 -6.40 13.96 -9.93
CA ASP A 243 -6.93 14.94 -10.86
C ASP A 243 -8.09 15.68 -10.18
N PRO A 244 -8.04 17.02 -10.04
CA PRO A 244 -9.10 17.78 -9.39
C PRO A 244 -10.47 17.68 -10.09
N ARG A 245 -10.52 17.24 -11.36
CA ARG A 245 -11.76 17.02 -12.12
C ARG A 245 -12.35 15.63 -11.97
N ARG A 246 -11.68 14.74 -11.23
CA ARG A 246 -12.09 13.34 -11.07
C ARG A 246 -12.15 12.99 -9.59
N LYS A 247 -13.02 12.05 -9.24
CA LYS A 247 -13.16 11.59 -7.86
C LYS A 247 -12.16 10.47 -7.60
N LEU A 248 -11.33 10.62 -6.57
CA LEU A 248 -10.35 9.60 -6.20
C LEU A 248 -11.06 8.39 -5.58
N ILE A 249 -10.86 7.19 -6.13
CA ILE A 249 -11.32 5.93 -5.52
C ILE A 249 -10.26 5.44 -4.52
N GLY A 250 -8.98 5.52 -4.90
CA GLY A 250 -7.85 5.17 -4.05
C GLY A 250 -6.51 5.36 -4.77
N ASP A 251 -5.41 5.36 -4.03
CA ASP A 251 -4.08 5.70 -4.56
C ASP A 251 -3.15 4.49 -4.84
N ASP A 252 -3.48 3.28 -4.38
CA ASP A 252 -2.49 2.19 -4.41
C ASP A 252 -3.05 0.76 -4.60
N GLU A 253 -4.15 0.38 -3.94
CA GLU A 253 -4.58 -1.02 -3.86
C GLU A 253 -6.08 -1.20 -4.19
N HIS A 254 -6.39 -1.89 -5.28
CA HIS A 254 -7.77 -2.06 -5.76
C HIS A 254 -8.08 -3.50 -6.15
N CYS A 255 -9.37 -3.81 -6.24
CA CYS A 255 -9.87 -5.05 -6.83
C CYS A 255 -10.87 -4.74 -7.94
N TRP A 256 -10.93 -5.58 -8.97
CA TRP A 256 -11.93 -5.54 -10.04
C TRP A 256 -12.77 -6.82 -10.03
N THR A 257 -14.02 -6.67 -9.61
CA THR A 257 -15.03 -7.72 -9.45
C THR A 257 -15.89 -7.85 -10.72
N ASP A 258 -16.97 -8.61 -10.63
CA ASP A 258 -18.00 -8.66 -11.68
C ASP A 258 -18.90 -7.41 -11.69
N ASP A 259 -18.87 -6.60 -10.63
CA ASP A 259 -19.75 -5.43 -10.46
C ASP A 259 -19.01 -4.08 -10.63
N GLY A 260 -17.68 -4.08 -10.60
CA GLY A 260 -16.89 -2.86 -10.74
C GLY A 260 -15.55 -2.94 -10.04
N VAL A 261 -15.03 -1.79 -9.62
CA VAL A 261 -13.80 -1.69 -8.84
C VAL A 261 -14.06 -1.25 -7.42
N PHE A 262 -13.23 -1.69 -6.49
CA PHE A 262 -13.24 -1.20 -5.13
C PHE A 262 -11.82 -0.97 -4.61
N ASN A 263 -11.64 0.06 -3.78
CA ASN A 263 -10.41 0.28 -3.03
C ASN A 263 -10.30 -0.77 -1.90
N ILE A 264 -9.11 -1.26 -1.62
CA ILE A 264 -8.87 -2.15 -0.47
C ILE A 264 -8.78 -1.33 0.83
N GLU A 265 -8.38 -0.08 0.74
CA GLU A 265 -7.92 0.76 1.84
C GLU A 265 -8.95 1.79 2.30
N GLY A 266 -8.82 2.30 3.52
CA GLY A 266 -9.59 3.43 4.07
C GLY A 266 -8.85 4.77 4.04
N GLY A 267 -7.66 4.81 3.44
CA GLY A 267 -6.78 5.98 3.42
C GLY A 267 -5.68 5.87 2.39
N CYS A 268 -4.76 6.84 2.41
CA CYS A 268 -3.61 6.89 1.51
C CYS A 268 -2.31 6.88 2.30
N TYR A 269 -1.26 6.32 1.69
CA TYR A 269 0.09 6.29 2.28
C TYR A 269 1.10 6.97 1.35
N ALA A 270 1.00 8.29 1.24
CA ALA A 270 1.72 9.11 0.28
C ALA A 270 3.19 9.32 0.67
N LYS A 271 4.04 9.58 -0.33
CA LYS A 271 5.43 9.98 -0.16
C LYS A 271 5.49 11.48 0.16
N CYS A 272 6.36 11.88 1.09
CA CYS A 272 6.50 13.28 1.51
C CYS A 272 7.73 13.99 0.93
N ILE A 273 8.74 13.25 0.46
CA ILE A 273 9.96 13.89 -0.04
C ILE A 273 9.64 14.76 -1.26
N GLY A 274 10.06 16.02 -1.22
CA GLY A 274 9.79 17.03 -2.25
C GLY A 274 8.33 17.47 -2.33
N LEU A 275 7.50 17.18 -1.31
CA LEU A 275 6.09 17.62 -1.30
C LEU A 275 6.00 19.15 -1.26
N ARG A 276 5.18 19.72 -2.15
CA ARG A 276 4.90 21.15 -2.26
C ARG A 276 3.41 21.39 -2.38
N GLU A 277 2.92 22.45 -1.75
CA GLU A 277 1.51 22.83 -1.85
C GLU A 277 1.13 23.20 -3.30
N GLU A 278 2.04 23.82 -4.06
CA GLU A 278 1.76 24.27 -5.42
C GLU A 278 1.62 23.11 -6.42
N SER A 279 2.32 21.99 -6.19
CA SER A 279 2.30 20.84 -7.11
C SER A 279 1.32 19.75 -6.68
N GLU A 280 1.12 19.56 -5.37
CA GLU A 280 0.31 18.48 -4.79
C GLU A 280 -0.55 19.01 -3.60
N PRO A 281 -1.44 19.99 -3.84
CA PRO A 281 -2.16 20.70 -2.78
C PRO A 281 -3.04 19.77 -1.93
N GLU A 282 -3.69 18.76 -2.52
CA GLU A 282 -4.58 17.87 -1.76
C GLU A 282 -3.79 17.01 -0.75
N ILE A 283 -2.61 16.53 -1.14
CA ILE A 283 -1.74 15.74 -0.26
C ILE A 283 -1.12 16.63 0.81
N PHE A 284 -0.67 17.83 0.43
CA PHE A 284 -0.12 18.81 1.38
C PHE A 284 -1.14 19.18 2.46
N GLN A 285 -2.39 19.48 2.07
CA GLN A 285 -3.48 19.82 2.99
C GLN A 285 -3.98 18.63 3.83
N ALA A 286 -3.75 17.40 3.36
CA ALA A 286 -4.02 16.20 4.15
C ALA A 286 -3.01 16.02 5.30
N VAL A 287 -1.87 16.71 5.28
CA VAL A 287 -0.94 16.75 6.42
C VAL A 287 -1.50 17.68 7.50
N ARG A 288 -2.31 17.11 8.39
CA ARG A 288 -2.95 17.83 9.51
C ARG A 288 -3.24 16.88 10.67
N PHE A 289 -3.85 17.37 11.74
CA PHE A 289 -4.33 16.52 12.85
C PHE A 289 -5.08 15.29 12.35
N GLY A 290 -4.74 14.12 12.90
CA GLY A 290 -5.20 12.79 12.47
C GLY A 290 -4.32 12.11 11.42
N ALA A 291 -3.51 12.86 10.67
CA ALA A 291 -2.46 12.28 9.82
C ALA A 291 -1.27 11.80 10.66
N LEU A 292 -0.47 10.92 10.08
CA LEU A 292 0.75 10.38 10.68
C LEU A 292 1.89 10.50 9.67
N LEU A 293 2.89 11.30 9.99
CA LEU A 293 4.14 11.43 9.25
C LEU A 293 5.15 10.40 9.78
N GLU A 294 5.76 9.64 8.87
CA GLU A 294 6.79 8.64 9.19
C GLU A 294 8.13 9.08 8.58
N ASN A 295 9.14 9.22 9.43
CA ASN A 295 10.53 9.55 9.09
C ASN A 295 10.75 10.91 8.41
N VAL A 296 9.82 11.87 8.54
CA VAL A 296 10.05 13.26 8.10
C VAL A 296 10.94 14.00 9.09
N VAL A 297 11.74 14.93 8.58
CA VAL A 297 12.49 15.88 9.40
C VAL A 297 11.65 17.14 9.58
N TYR A 298 11.72 17.73 10.77
CA TYR A 298 11.04 18.95 11.12
C TYR A 298 11.89 19.75 12.10
N ASP A 299 11.72 21.06 12.09
CA ASP A 299 12.41 21.96 13.01
C ASP A 299 11.94 21.73 14.46
N GLN A 300 12.87 21.74 15.41
CA GLN A 300 12.54 21.39 16.80
C GLN A 300 11.86 22.51 17.57
N GLU A 301 12.01 23.77 17.13
CA GLU A 301 11.45 24.95 17.77
C GLU A 301 10.06 25.28 17.21
N ASP A 302 9.94 25.52 15.90
CA ASP A 302 8.69 25.95 15.27
C ASP A 302 7.84 24.78 14.74
N ARG A 303 8.41 23.58 14.65
CA ARG A 303 7.77 22.34 14.19
C ARG A 303 7.41 22.31 12.70
N GLU A 304 7.93 23.23 11.91
CA GLU A 304 7.79 23.21 10.46
C GLU A 304 8.49 21.99 9.84
N ILE A 305 7.88 21.43 8.80
CA ILE A 305 8.36 20.20 8.17
C ILE A 305 9.33 20.55 7.05
N ASP A 306 10.51 19.94 7.05
CA ASP A 306 11.42 20.00 5.92
C ASP A 306 11.14 18.79 5.00
N TYR A 307 10.39 19.05 3.92
CA TYR A 307 10.07 18.04 2.92
C TYR A 307 11.24 17.71 1.98
N ASP A 308 12.34 18.46 2.01
CA ASP A 308 13.52 18.19 1.17
C ASP A 308 14.60 17.40 1.90
N ASP A 309 14.56 17.37 3.24
CA ASP A 309 15.52 16.65 4.06
C ASP A 309 15.28 15.12 4.02
N ASP A 310 16.23 14.40 3.43
CA ASP A 310 16.27 12.94 3.35
C ASP A 310 17.32 12.30 4.27
N SER A 311 17.84 13.04 5.26
CA SER A 311 18.90 12.59 6.18
C SER A 311 18.54 11.33 6.98
N ILE A 312 17.24 11.11 7.22
CA ILE A 312 16.72 9.85 7.76
C ILE A 312 16.51 8.82 6.63
N THR A 313 15.81 9.23 5.57
CA THR A 313 15.47 8.38 4.43
C THR A 313 14.87 9.19 3.28
N GLN A 314 15.05 8.72 2.05
CA GLN A 314 14.29 9.20 0.89
C GLN A 314 12.85 8.69 0.83
N ASN A 315 12.48 7.73 1.68
CA ASN A 315 11.13 7.17 1.77
C ASN A 315 10.35 7.81 2.94
N THR A 316 10.40 9.13 3.07
CA THR A 316 9.54 9.86 4.00
C THR A 316 8.08 9.73 3.56
N ARG A 317 7.17 9.59 4.52
CA ARG A 317 5.78 9.23 4.23
C ARG A 317 4.79 9.97 5.12
N VAL A 318 3.56 10.04 4.65
CA VAL A 318 2.39 10.40 5.45
C VAL A 318 1.27 9.40 5.20
N SER A 319 0.60 8.98 6.27
CA SER A 319 -0.70 8.29 6.18
C SER A 319 -1.81 9.21 6.65
N TYR A 320 -2.93 9.20 5.94
CA TYR A 320 -4.12 9.96 6.30
C TYR A 320 -5.39 9.22 5.83
N PRO A 321 -6.53 9.41 6.52
CA PRO A 321 -7.82 8.90 6.06
C PRO A 321 -8.19 9.42 4.67
N ILE A 322 -8.88 8.61 3.87
CA ILE A 322 -9.22 8.97 2.49
C ILE A 322 -10.08 10.24 2.42
N GLU A 323 -10.87 10.51 3.46
CA GLU A 323 -11.72 11.70 3.60
C GLU A 323 -10.94 13.02 3.74
N TYR A 324 -9.61 12.94 3.88
CA TYR A 324 -8.77 14.14 3.88
C TYR A 324 -8.56 14.69 2.47
N ILE A 325 -8.79 13.87 1.45
CA ILE A 325 -8.80 14.28 0.05
C ILE A 325 -10.19 14.79 -0.31
N PRO A 326 -10.37 16.09 -0.64
CA PRO A 326 -11.70 16.70 -0.83
C PRO A 326 -12.54 16.05 -1.94
N ASN A 327 -11.90 15.57 -3.01
CA ASN A 327 -12.52 14.88 -4.14
C ASN A 327 -12.52 13.34 -3.98
N ALA A 328 -12.27 12.79 -2.80
CA ALA A 328 -12.42 11.35 -2.58
C ALA A 328 -13.87 10.90 -2.80
N LYS A 329 -14.03 9.73 -3.44
CA LYS A 329 -15.33 9.06 -3.60
C LYS A 329 -15.62 8.21 -2.37
N LEU A 330 -16.80 8.39 -1.76
CA LEU A 330 -17.30 7.60 -0.64
C LEU A 330 -18.69 7.05 -0.98
N PRO A 331 -18.92 5.72 -0.92
CA PRO A 331 -17.92 4.66 -0.70
C PRO A 331 -16.87 4.61 -1.82
N CYS A 332 -15.67 4.11 -1.53
CA CYS A 332 -14.57 4.01 -2.49
C CYS A 332 -14.75 2.82 -3.46
N THR A 333 -15.88 2.82 -4.18
CA THR A 333 -16.22 1.87 -5.24
C THR A 333 -16.49 2.61 -6.54
N GLY A 334 -16.29 1.97 -7.68
CA GLY A 334 -16.54 2.53 -9.02
C GLY A 334 -17.09 1.47 -9.96
N GLY A 335 -17.61 1.90 -11.11
CA GLY A 335 -18.04 0.99 -12.17
C GLY A 335 -16.87 0.24 -12.83
N HIS A 336 -17.13 -0.40 -13.96
CA HIS A 336 -16.07 -1.02 -14.74
C HIS A 336 -15.12 0.03 -15.33
N PRO A 337 -13.79 -0.17 -15.27
CA PRO A 337 -12.82 0.69 -15.90
C PRO A 337 -13.08 0.84 -17.39
N LYS A 338 -13.23 2.08 -17.86
CA LYS A 338 -13.17 2.42 -19.27
C LYS A 338 -11.71 2.40 -19.75
N ASN A 339 -10.80 2.88 -18.91
CA ASN A 339 -9.39 3.06 -19.24
C ASN A 339 -8.47 2.32 -18.25
N ILE A 340 -7.47 1.61 -18.79
CA ILE A 340 -6.40 0.95 -18.06
C ILE A 340 -5.07 1.54 -18.52
N ILE A 341 -4.41 2.27 -17.66
CA ILE A 341 -3.21 3.04 -17.99
C ILE A 341 -2.01 2.38 -17.31
N LEU A 342 -1.08 1.89 -18.12
CA LEU A 342 0.18 1.31 -17.69
C LEU A 342 1.25 2.41 -17.73
N LEU A 343 1.65 2.92 -16.57
CA LEU A 343 2.69 3.93 -16.45
C LEU A 343 4.06 3.27 -16.45
N THR A 344 4.92 3.69 -17.37
CA THR A 344 6.30 3.22 -17.46
C THR A 344 7.24 4.40 -17.42
N CYS A 345 8.31 4.30 -16.65
CA CYS A 345 9.41 5.26 -16.68
C CYS A 345 10.51 4.70 -17.59
N ASP A 346 10.44 4.96 -18.89
CA ASP A 346 11.44 4.46 -19.82
C ASP A 346 12.71 5.31 -19.78
N ALA A 347 13.79 4.76 -19.21
CA ALA A 347 15.09 5.42 -19.12
C ALA A 347 15.85 5.45 -20.46
N PHE A 348 15.49 4.60 -21.42
CA PHE A 348 16.14 4.53 -22.73
C PHE A 348 15.57 5.53 -23.74
N GLY A 349 14.39 6.10 -23.45
CA GLY A 349 13.73 7.07 -24.33
C GLY A 349 13.31 6.51 -25.69
N VAL A 350 12.94 5.23 -25.71
CA VAL A 350 12.52 4.46 -26.89
C VAL A 350 11.01 4.41 -26.99
N LEU A 351 10.31 4.25 -25.86
CA LEU A 351 8.86 4.18 -25.84
C LEU A 351 8.25 5.54 -26.18
N PRO A 352 7.22 5.59 -27.05
CA PRO A 352 6.52 6.83 -27.33
C PRO A 352 5.79 7.35 -26.08
N PRO A 353 5.39 8.62 -26.05
CA PRO A 353 4.66 9.18 -24.91
C PRO A 353 3.38 8.41 -24.56
N VAL A 354 2.67 7.89 -25.57
CA VAL A 354 1.45 7.09 -25.40
C VAL A 354 1.30 6.05 -26.52
N CYS A 355 0.84 4.85 -26.18
CA CYS A 355 0.37 3.82 -27.11
C CYS A 355 -1.01 3.32 -26.67
N LYS A 356 -1.92 3.13 -27.62
CA LYS A 356 -3.11 2.27 -27.42
C LYS A 356 -2.72 0.82 -27.62
N LEU A 357 -3.11 -0.04 -26.69
CA LEU A 357 -2.72 -1.46 -26.68
C LEU A 357 -3.90 -2.35 -27.08
N THR A 358 -3.63 -3.41 -27.82
CA THR A 358 -4.57 -4.55 -27.90
C THR A 358 -4.61 -5.29 -26.56
N PRO A 359 -5.65 -6.12 -26.27
CA PRO A 359 -5.67 -6.93 -25.05
C PRO A 359 -4.43 -7.81 -24.87
N GLU A 360 -3.91 -8.38 -25.96
CA GLU A 360 -2.70 -9.23 -25.94
C GLU A 360 -1.45 -8.41 -25.62
N GLN A 361 -1.33 -7.20 -26.17
CA GLN A 361 -0.25 -6.27 -25.83
C GLN A 361 -0.37 -5.78 -24.38
N ALA A 362 -1.60 -5.52 -23.91
CA ALA A 362 -1.85 -5.16 -22.52
C ALA A 362 -1.39 -6.26 -21.56
N MET A 363 -1.73 -7.54 -21.85
CA MET A 363 -1.20 -8.68 -21.10
C MET A 363 0.32 -8.74 -21.13
N TYR A 364 0.93 -8.59 -22.31
CA TYR A 364 2.39 -8.61 -22.46
C TYR A 364 3.05 -7.55 -21.60
N HIS A 365 2.65 -6.29 -21.75
CA HIS A 365 3.21 -5.18 -20.99
C HIS A 365 2.89 -5.26 -19.49
N PHE A 366 1.73 -5.81 -19.12
CA PHE A 366 1.37 -6.04 -17.72
C PHE A 366 2.25 -7.11 -17.07
N ILE A 367 2.48 -8.25 -17.73
CA ILE A 367 3.38 -9.31 -17.22
C ILE A 367 4.83 -8.84 -17.23
N SER A 368 5.28 -8.14 -18.27
CA SER A 368 6.64 -7.59 -18.31
C SER A 368 6.85 -6.56 -17.19
N GLY A 369 5.89 -5.66 -17.01
CA GLY A 369 5.97 -4.60 -16.01
C GLY A 369 7.24 -3.77 -16.14
N TYR A 370 7.64 -3.49 -17.39
CA TYR A 370 8.85 -2.73 -17.69
C TYR A 370 8.72 -1.28 -17.20
N THR A 371 9.70 -0.81 -16.45
CA THR A 371 9.87 0.57 -16.03
C THR A 371 11.33 0.78 -15.57
N ALA A 372 11.70 1.97 -15.11
CA ALA A 372 12.95 2.21 -14.41
C ALA A 372 12.71 2.54 -12.94
N LYS A 373 13.65 2.12 -12.09
CA LYS A 373 13.86 2.72 -10.77
C LYS A 373 14.48 4.10 -10.98
N VAL A 374 13.86 5.14 -10.46
CA VAL A 374 14.31 6.52 -10.69
C VAL A 374 15.33 6.91 -9.63
N ALA A 375 16.38 7.64 -10.03
CA ALA A 375 17.36 8.19 -9.10
C ALA A 375 16.66 8.99 -7.97
N GLY A 376 17.09 8.80 -6.72
CA GLY A 376 16.49 9.45 -5.55
C GLY A 376 15.18 8.82 -5.02
N THR A 377 14.76 7.66 -5.56
CA THR A 377 13.58 6.93 -5.06
C THR A 377 13.93 5.69 -4.24
N GLU A 378 15.14 5.15 -4.38
CA GLU A 378 15.66 4.01 -3.62
C GLU A 378 17.13 4.24 -3.23
N GLN A 379 17.51 3.79 -2.02
CA GLN A 379 18.87 3.93 -1.49
C GLN A 379 19.89 3.24 -2.43
N GLY A 380 20.86 4.01 -2.93
CA GLY A 380 21.92 3.52 -3.82
C GLY A 380 21.64 3.66 -5.32
N VAL A 381 20.45 4.13 -5.72
CA VAL A 381 20.13 4.38 -7.13
C VAL A 381 20.48 5.83 -7.50
N THR A 382 21.63 6.03 -8.14
CA THR A 382 22.09 7.34 -8.62
C THR A 382 21.74 7.60 -10.08
N GLU A 383 21.50 6.55 -10.86
CA GLU A 383 21.09 6.61 -12.26
C GLU A 383 19.85 5.74 -12.47
N PRO A 384 18.96 6.05 -13.44
CA PRO A 384 17.79 5.21 -13.69
C PRO A 384 18.16 3.78 -14.06
N GLU A 385 17.71 2.80 -13.28
CA GLU A 385 17.96 1.39 -13.53
C GLU A 385 16.72 0.72 -14.12
N ALA A 386 16.85 0.16 -15.32
CA ALA A 386 15.78 -0.60 -15.96
C ALA A 386 15.38 -1.81 -15.10
N THR A 387 14.08 -2.02 -14.92
CA THR A 387 13.55 -3.12 -14.13
C THR A 387 12.28 -3.68 -14.74
N PHE A 388 12.05 -4.97 -14.50
CA PHE A 388 10.86 -5.69 -14.91
C PHE A 388 10.16 -6.17 -13.64
N SER A 389 9.08 -5.48 -13.29
CA SER A 389 8.28 -5.81 -12.12
C SER A 389 6.92 -6.27 -12.57
N ALA A 390 6.77 -7.59 -12.74
CA ALA A 390 5.53 -8.21 -13.19
C ALA A 390 4.29 -7.64 -12.50
N CYS A 391 3.24 -7.40 -13.29
CA CYS A 391 1.99 -6.76 -12.87
C CYS A 391 2.16 -5.33 -12.31
N PHE A 392 3.30 -4.68 -12.59
CA PHE A 392 3.74 -3.43 -11.97
C PHE A 392 3.73 -3.47 -10.43
N GLY A 393 3.98 -4.66 -9.87
CA GLY A 393 3.80 -4.92 -8.44
C GLY A 393 4.35 -6.26 -7.97
N ALA A 394 5.38 -6.81 -8.62
CA ALA A 394 5.86 -8.18 -8.38
C ALA A 394 6.15 -8.50 -6.91
N ALA A 395 6.62 -7.51 -6.14
CA ALA A 395 6.90 -7.65 -4.71
C ALA A 395 5.67 -8.01 -3.85
N PHE A 396 4.46 -7.88 -4.40
CA PHE A 396 3.19 -8.10 -3.70
C PHE A 396 2.36 -9.25 -4.28
N MET A 397 2.73 -9.74 -5.47
CA MET A 397 1.99 -10.80 -6.15
C MET A 397 2.19 -12.14 -5.43
N VAL A 398 1.08 -12.82 -5.15
CA VAL A 398 1.09 -14.14 -4.51
C VAL A 398 0.98 -15.25 -5.55
N TRP A 399 0.14 -15.07 -6.56
CA TRP A 399 0.00 -16.03 -7.66
C TRP A 399 1.06 -15.79 -8.73
N HIS A 400 1.22 -16.76 -9.63
CA HIS A 400 2.05 -16.56 -10.81
C HIS A 400 1.47 -15.40 -11.65
N PRO A 401 2.29 -14.51 -12.25
CA PRO A 401 1.81 -13.33 -12.99
C PRO A 401 0.78 -13.63 -14.08
N SER A 402 0.83 -14.82 -14.69
CA SER A 402 -0.16 -15.26 -15.69
C SER A 402 -1.58 -15.25 -15.14
N LYS A 403 -1.80 -15.62 -13.87
CA LYS A 403 -3.13 -15.61 -13.24
C LYS A 403 -3.75 -14.21 -13.25
N TYR A 404 -2.97 -13.19 -12.90
CA TYR A 404 -3.43 -11.80 -12.90
C TYR A 404 -3.64 -11.29 -14.32
N ALA A 405 -2.76 -11.64 -15.25
CA ALA A 405 -2.88 -11.21 -16.65
C ALA A 405 -4.09 -11.83 -17.35
N GLU A 406 -4.40 -13.10 -17.10
CA GLU A 406 -5.60 -13.78 -17.59
C GLU A 406 -6.87 -13.09 -17.07
N LEU A 407 -6.91 -12.80 -15.76
CA LEU A 407 -8.03 -12.08 -15.14
C LEU A 407 -8.18 -10.67 -15.73
N LEU A 408 -7.08 -9.93 -15.93
CA LEU A 408 -7.09 -8.62 -16.56
C LEU A 408 -7.65 -8.68 -17.99
N ALA A 409 -7.17 -9.63 -18.80
CA ALA A 409 -7.61 -9.78 -20.18
C ALA A 409 -9.10 -10.15 -20.28
N GLU A 410 -9.57 -11.05 -19.42
CA GLU A 410 -10.97 -11.43 -19.37
C GLU A 410 -11.86 -10.24 -18.99
N LYS A 411 -11.48 -9.51 -17.93
CA LYS A 411 -12.19 -8.31 -17.48
C LYS A 411 -12.21 -7.21 -18.54
N MET A 412 -11.09 -7.00 -19.25
CA MET A 412 -11.00 -6.06 -20.37
C MET A 412 -11.95 -6.43 -21.51
N ARG A 413 -11.98 -7.70 -21.94
CA ARG A 413 -12.83 -8.16 -23.04
C ARG A 413 -14.31 -8.04 -22.69
N GLN A 414 -14.70 -8.47 -21.49
CA GLN A 414 -16.08 -8.40 -21.01
C GLN A 414 -16.61 -6.97 -20.97
N ASN A 415 -15.77 -6.02 -20.54
CA ASN A 415 -16.19 -4.64 -20.27
C ASN A 415 -15.79 -3.65 -21.37
N ARG A 416 -15.15 -4.11 -22.44
CA ARG A 416 -14.66 -3.28 -23.56
C ARG A 416 -13.74 -2.15 -23.10
N SER A 417 -12.89 -2.43 -22.12
CA SER A 417 -11.93 -1.45 -21.58
C SER A 417 -10.77 -1.23 -22.55
N SER A 418 -10.35 0.02 -22.70
CA SER A 418 -9.16 0.40 -23.48
C SER A 418 -7.92 0.36 -22.60
N ALA A 419 -6.83 -0.23 -23.08
CA ALA A 419 -5.53 -0.20 -22.41
C ALA A 419 -4.55 0.74 -23.11
N TRP A 420 -3.74 1.43 -22.30
CA TRP A 420 -2.80 2.45 -22.74
C TRP A 420 -1.44 2.23 -22.07
N LEU A 421 -0.35 2.35 -22.82
CA LEU A 421 0.99 2.45 -22.26
C LEU A 421 1.41 3.92 -22.30
N VAL A 422 1.69 4.52 -21.15
CA VAL A 422 2.07 5.94 -21.04
C VAL A 422 3.48 6.04 -20.49
N ASN A 423 4.38 6.63 -21.27
CA ASN A 423 5.76 6.87 -20.86
C ASN A 423 5.84 8.16 -20.02
N THR A 424 6.27 8.01 -18.78
CA THR A 424 6.54 9.09 -17.81
C THR A 424 8.04 9.34 -17.59
N GLY A 425 8.88 8.60 -18.33
CA GLY A 425 10.33 8.65 -18.33
C GLY A 425 10.86 9.62 -19.39
N TRP A 426 11.82 9.16 -20.18
CA TRP A 426 12.59 9.99 -21.12
C TRP A 426 12.03 9.89 -22.54
N THR A 427 12.32 10.93 -23.33
CA THR A 427 12.07 11.00 -24.77
C THR A 427 13.21 11.71 -25.48
N GLY A 428 13.40 11.41 -26.78
CA GLY A 428 14.49 11.96 -27.59
C GLY A 428 15.86 11.38 -27.28
N GLY A 429 15.92 10.21 -26.63
CA GLY A 429 17.15 9.52 -26.24
C GLY A 429 17.17 9.11 -24.76
N ALA A 430 18.17 8.33 -24.38
CA ALA A 430 18.34 7.84 -23.02
C ALA A 430 18.72 8.94 -22.03
N HIS A 431 18.66 8.63 -20.73
CA HIS A 431 19.15 9.51 -19.67
C HIS A 431 20.53 10.09 -19.98
N GLY A 432 20.70 11.41 -19.84
CA GLY A 432 21.92 12.15 -20.18
C GLY A 432 21.96 12.69 -21.62
N THR A 433 21.16 12.14 -22.54
CA THR A 433 21.02 12.65 -23.93
C THR A 433 19.63 13.23 -24.18
N GLY A 434 18.59 12.46 -23.83
CA GLY A 434 17.20 12.89 -23.94
C GLY A 434 16.74 13.72 -22.74
N SER A 435 15.44 14.02 -22.72
CA SER A 435 14.83 14.76 -21.60
C SER A 435 13.62 14.01 -21.05
N ARG A 436 13.38 14.16 -19.74
CA ARG A 436 12.20 13.58 -19.10
C ARG A 436 10.93 14.26 -19.64
N ILE A 437 9.90 13.49 -19.93
CA ILE A 437 8.60 14.01 -20.36
C ILE A 437 8.04 14.88 -19.24
N LYS A 438 7.80 16.16 -19.55
CA LYS A 438 7.29 17.13 -18.58
C LYS A 438 5.89 16.70 -18.12
N LEU A 439 5.63 16.79 -16.82
CA LEU A 439 4.34 16.40 -16.22
C LEU A 439 3.12 17.02 -16.91
N ARG A 440 3.22 18.27 -17.37
CA ARG A 440 2.15 18.94 -18.14
C ARG A 440 1.73 18.19 -19.39
N TYR A 441 2.67 17.55 -20.09
CA TYR A 441 2.39 16.77 -21.30
C TYR A 441 1.77 15.42 -20.94
N THR A 442 2.26 14.78 -19.88
CA THR A 442 1.64 13.56 -19.36
C THR A 442 0.19 13.82 -18.93
N ARG A 443 -0.09 14.91 -18.19
CA ARG A 443 -1.46 15.29 -17.84
C ARG A 443 -2.33 15.51 -19.07
N ALA A 444 -1.84 16.23 -20.09
CA ALA A 444 -2.58 16.42 -21.35
C ALA A 444 -2.88 15.09 -22.08
N ILE A 445 -1.96 14.12 -22.04
CA ILE A 445 -2.19 12.77 -22.58
C ILE A 445 -3.30 12.06 -21.77
N ILE A 446 -3.24 12.11 -20.45
CA ILE A 446 -4.27 11.49 -19.59
C ILE A 446 -5.64 12.14 -19.84
N ASP A 447 -5.70 13.45 -20.02
CA ASP A 447 -6.93 14.19 -20.35
C ASP A 447 -7.51 13.70 -21.69
N ALA A 448 -6.64 13.54 -22.69
CA ALA A 448 -7.02 13.05 -24.01
C ALA A 448 -7.47 11.57 -24.01
N ILE A 449 -6.98 10.77 -23.07
CA ILE A 449 -7.48 9.40 -22.81
C ILE A 449 -8.88 9.47 -22.17
N HIS A 450 -9.10 10.39 -21.23
CA HIS A 450 -10.38 10.51 -20.52
C HIS A 450 -11.49 11.07 -21.41
N ASP A 451 -11.22 12.12 -22.18
CA ASP A 451 -12.21 12.74 -23.07
C ASP A 451 -12.48 11.93 -24.35
N GLY A 452 -11.65 10.93 -24.63
CA GLY A 452 -11.79 10.02 -25.78
C GLY A 452 -11.17 10.55 -27.08
N SER A 453 -10.53 11.72 -27.07
CA SER A 453 -9.86 12.28 -28.26
C SER A 453 -8.77 11.36 -28.81
N LEU A 454 -8.12 10.55 -27.97
CA LEU A 454 -7.15 9.54 -28.41
C LEU A 454 -7.79 8.25 -28.95
N ASP A 455 -9.09 8.02 -28.78
CA ASP A 455 -9.78 6.87 -29.38
C ASP A 455 -10.01 7.07 -30.89
N GLU A 456 -9.96 8.32 -31.37
CA GLU A 456 -10.26 8.73 -32.76
C GLU A 456 -9.01 8.87 -33.66
N VAL A 457 -7.81 8.59 -33.12
CA VAL A 457 -6.51 8.84 -33.78
C VAL A 457 -5.76 7.57 -34.15
#